data_AF-X1NYB6-F1
#
_entry.id   AF-X1NYB6-F1
#
_cell.length_a   1.000
_cell.length_b   1.000
_cell.length_c   1.000
_cell.angle_alpha   90.00
_cell.angle_beta   90.00
_cell.angle_gamma   90.00
#
_symmetry.space_group_name_H-M   'P 1'
#
loop_
_entity.id
_entity.type
_entity.pdbx_description
1 polymer ?
#
loop_
_entity_poly.entity_id
_entity_poly.type
_entity_poly.pdbx_seq_one_letter_code
_entity_poly.pdbx_strand_id
1 'polypeptide(L)'
;LGLEFSLSELKRMGKVAILGGIAQILLTAAGGLALGKLLGWAMLEAIFFGFLIALSSTMIVLKTLMERGELDSGHGRVMIGILLVQDLSLVPLMIILPAMGEVGGELWLPLGIAILKAVVFIAVMLVLGIWGLPWLLGRVAGGGSRELFLLTVVALCLVAALGAYFFGLSAAVGAFI
;
A
#
# COMPACT_ATOMS: atom_id res chain seq x y z
N LEU A 1 -10.32 -2.11 -2.52
CA LEU A 1 -8.97 -1.59 -2.75
C LEU A 1 -8.31 -2.30 -3.93
N GLY A 2 -7.77 -3.52 -3.81
CA GLY A 2 -7.24 -4.34 -4.93
C GLY A 2 -8.07 -4.34 -6.23
N LEU A 3 -9.40 -4.42 -6.08
CA LEU A 3 -10.38 -4.53 -7.16
C LEU A 3 -10.84 -3.17 -7.73
N GLU A 4 -10.50 -2.06 -7.09
CA GLU A 4 -10.79 -0.69 -7.57
C GLU A 4 -9.66 -0.13 -8.44
N PHE A 5 -8.57 -0.89 -8.59
CA PHE A 5 -7.39 -0.48 -9.36
C PHE A 5 -7.59 -0.78 -10.83
N SER A 6 -7.82 0.27 -11.64
CA SER A 6 -7.55 0.19 -13.07
C SER A 6 -6.22 0.88 -13.38
N LEU A 7 -5.21 0.11 -13.78
CA LEU A 7 -3.92 0.64 -14.29
C LEU A 7 -4.13 1.63 -15.45
N SER A 8 -5.26 1.48 -16.17
CA SER A 8 -5.75 2.39 -17.19
C SER A 8 -6.12 3.77 -16.63
N GLU A 9 -6.74 3.86 -15.45
CA GLU A 9 -7.06 5.15 -14.84
C GLU A 9 -5.82 5.87 -14.35
N LEU A 10 -4.85 5.15 -13.75
CA LEU A 10 -3.58 5.77 -13.34
C LEU A 10 -2.83 6.37 -14.52
N LYS A 11 -2.81 5.67 -15.67
CA LYS A 11 -2.25 6.21 -16.93
C LYS A 11 -3.02 7.43 -17.44
N ARG A 12 -4.35 7.44 -17.29
CA ARG A 12 -5.24 8.51 -17.76
C ARG A 12 -5.20 9.75 -16.84
N MET A 13 -4.91 9.59 -15.56
CA MET A 13 -4.80 10.67 -14.56
C MET A 13 -3.55 11.54 -14.75
N GLY A 14 -2.54 11.03 -15.46
CA GLY A 14 -1.38 11.81 -15.90
C GLY A 14 -0.33 12.07 -14.81
N LYS A 15 0.75 12.75 -15.21
CA LYS A 15 1.93 12.99 -14.35
C LYS A 15 1.61 13.81 -13.09
N VAL A 16 0.56 14.63 -13.12
CA VAL A 16 0.17 15.51 -12.01
C VAL A 16 -0.26 14.70 -10.79
N ALA A 17 -1.04 13.64 -10.97
CA ALA A 17 -1.45 12.78 -9.86
C ALA A 17 -0.28 12.02 -9.24
N ILE A 18 0.61 11.47 -10.07
CA ILE A 18 1.77 10.68 -9.62
C ILE A 18 2.78 11.57 -8.89
N LEU A 19 3.25 12.63 -9.55
CA LEU A 19 4.23 13.55 -8.96
C LEU A 19 3.63 14.31 -7.78
N GLY A 20 2.36 14.74 -7.90
CA GLY A 20 1.64 15.41 -6.83
C GLY A 20 1.46 14.52 -5.60
N GLY A 21 1.14 13.24 -5.80
CA GLY A 21 1.01 12.28 -4.70
C GLY A 21 2.33 12.01 -4.00
N ILE A 22 3.40 11.74 -4.75
CA ILE A 22 4.75 11.57 -4.18
C ILE A 22 5.19 12.84 -3.43
N ALA A 23 5.00 14.01 -4.05
CA ALA A 23 5.36 15.28 -3.42
C ALA A 23 4.56 15.52 -2.14
N GLN A 24 3.24 15.27 -2.15
CA GLN A 24 2.41 15.44 -0.96
C GLN A 24 2.87 14.50 0.16
N ILE A 25 3.09 13.21 -0.11
CA ILE A 25 3.55 12.25 0.90
C ILE A 25 4.86 12.74 1.54
N LEU A 26 5.84 13.12 0.71
CA LEU A 26 7.15 13.56 1.18
C LEU A 26 7.08 14.88 1.96
N LEU A 27 6.29 15.84 1.50
CA LEU A 27 6.14 17.13 2.17
C LEU A 27 5.43 16.99 3.52
N THR A 28 4.35 16.20 3.58
CA THR A 28 3.64 15.95 4.84
C THR A 28 4.51 15.14 5.79
N ALA A 29 5.25 14.13 5.30
CA ALA A 29 6.17 13.36 6.11
C ALA A 29 7.33 14.20 6.65
N ALA A 30 7.89 15.09 5.84
CA ALA A 30 8.92 16.03 6.28
C ALA A 30 8.39 16.99 7.36
N GLY A 31 7.17 17.49 7.21
CA GLY A 31 6.51 18.31 8.22
C GLY A 31 6.31 17.57 9.55
N GLY A 32 5.84 16.32 9.50
CA GLY A 32 5.68 15.49 10.70
C GLY A 32 7.03 15.13 11.34
N LEU A 33 8.05 14.85 10.54
CA LEU A 33 9.41 14.63 11.03
C LEU A 33 9.93 15.88 11.77
N ALA A 34 9.79 17.07 11.17
CA ALA A 34 10.20 18.32 11.79
C ALA A 34 9.49 18.54 13.14
N LEU A 35 8.16 18.31 13.18
CA LEU A 35 7.38 18.36 14.41
C LEU A 35 7.88 17.35 15.46
N GLY A 36 8.09 16.09 15.08
CA GLY A 36 8.60 15.06 16.00
C GLY A 36 9.98 15.41 16.54
N LYS A 37 10.87 15.97 15.72
CA LYS A 37 12.18 16.45 16.17
C LYS A 37 12.07 17.64 17.12
N LEU A 38 11.15 18.57 16.88
CA LEU A 38 10.88 19.69 17.79
C LEU A 38 10.33 19.21 19.15
N LEU A 39 9.57 18.11 19.16
CA LEU A 39 9.08 17.45 20.38
C LEU A 39 10.12 16.57 21.08
N GLY A 40 11.34 16.50 20.55
CA GLY A 40 12.45 15.74 21.14
C GLY A 40 12.44 14.24 20.85
N TRP A 41 11.64 13.77 19.89
CA TRP A 41 11.57 12.34 19.55
C TRP A 41 12.84 11.85 18.86
N ALA A 42 13.06 10.52 18.96
CA ALA A 42 14.14 9.87 18.24
C ALA A 42 13.92 10.00 16.72
N MET A 43 15.00 9.89 15.93
CA MET A 43 14.92 10.07 14.47
C MET A 43 13.93 9.09 13.82
N LEU A 44 13.98 7.81 14.22
CA LEU A 44 13.09 6.78 13.69
C LEU A 44 11.63 7.03 14.07
N GLU A 45 11.36 7.44 15.31
CA GLU A 45 10.01 7.78 15.79
C GLU A 45 9.43 8.97 15.02
N ALA A 46 10.23 10.01 14.81
CA ALA A 46 9.82 11.19 14.04
C ALA A 46 9.56 10.85 12.55
N ILE A 47 10.38 10.00 11.94
CA ILE A 47 10.15 9.51 10.57
C ILE A 47 8.85 8.70 10.50
N PHE A 48 8.65 7.76 11.43
CA PHE A 48 7.46 6.93 11.51
C PHE A 48 6.20 7.79 11.66
N PHE A 49 6.23 8.77 12.55
CA PHE A 49 5.14 9.72 12.74
C PHE A 49 4.86 10.54 11.48
N GLY A 50 5.90 11.05 10.80
CA GLY A 50 5.76 11.79 9.56
C GLY A 50 4.99 11.01 8.49
N PHE A 51 5.36 9.76 8.26
CA PHE A 51 4.64 8.91 7.32
C PHE A 51 3.24 8.54 7.79
N LEU A 52 3.04 8.35 9.09
CA LEU A 52 1.72 8.05 9.67
C LEU A 52 0.71 9.17 9.41
N ILE A 53 1.12 10.44 9.50
CA ILE A 53 0.24 11.58 9.23
C ILE A 53 0.12 11.91 7.73
N ALA A 54 1.02 11.40 6.89
CA ALA A 54 1.02 11.66 5.45
C ALA A 54 -0.06 10.88 4.69
N LEU A 55 -0.52 9.76 5.25
CA LEU A 55 -1.51 8.87 4.66
C LEU A 55 -2.93 9.41 4.88
N SER A 56 -3.72 9.48 3.82
CA SER A 56 -5.12 9.93 3.86
C SER A 56 -6.10 8.75 3.79
N SER A 57 -7.34 8.96 4.24
CA SER A 57 -8.39 7.95 4.12
C SER A 57 -9.08 8.03 2.77
N THR A 58 -8.82 7.06 1.90
CA THR A 58 -9.41 6.98 0.54
C THR A 58 -10.94 6.95 0.57
N MET A 59 -11.53 6.16 1.47
CA MET A 59 -12.99 6.02 1.57
C MET A 59 -13.71 7.31 1.95
N ILE A 60 -13.14 8.09 2.88
CA ILE A 60 -13.75 9.36 3.31
C ILE A 60 -13.73 10.36 2.16
N VAL A 61 -12.61 10.47 1.44
CA VAL A 61 -12.48 11.40 0.31
C VAL A 61 -13.40 11.00 -0.85
N LEU A 62 -13.45 9.71 -1.21
CA LEU A 62 -14.34 9.21 -2.26
C LEU A 62 -15.80 9.49 -1.91
N LYS A 63 -16.23 9.16 -0.69
CA LYS A 63 -17.59 9.44 -0.22
C LYS A 63 -17.91 10.93 -0.28
N THR A 64 -16.98 11.78 0.13
CA THR A 64 -17.16 13.25 0.09
C THR A 64 -17.32 13.75 -1.35
N LEU A 65 -16.50 13.26 -2.29
CA LEU A 65 -16.61 13.62 -3.71
C LEU A 65 -17.91 13.11 -4.33
N MET A 66 -18.36 11.91 -3.95
CA MET A 66 -19.64 11.34 -4.39
C MET A 66 -20.82 12.18 -3.93
N GLU A 67 -20.87 12.53 -2.64
CA GLU A 67 -21.95 13.33 -2.05
C GLU A 67 -22.03 14.73 -2.68
N ARG A 68 -20.90 15.25 -3.17
CA ARG A 68 -20.83 16.54 -3.88
C ARG A 68 -21.03 16.43 -5.40
N GLY A 69 -21.12 15.22 -5.96
CA GLY A 69 -21.16 15.02 -7.41
C GLY A 69 -19.87 15.43 -8.13
N GLU A 70 -18.74 15.44 -7.43
CA GLU A 70 -17.44 15.95 -7.92
C GLU A 70 -16.46 14.85 -8.34
N LEU A 71 -16.87 13.57 -8.36
CA LEU A 71 -15.97 12.45 -8.73
C LEU A 71 -15.32 12.65 -10.11
N ASP A 72 -16.12 13.05 -11.10
CA ASP A 72 -15.67 13.25 -12.48
C ASP A 72 -15.15 14.67 -12.75
N SER A 73 -15.00 15.50 -11.72
CA SER A 73 -14.37 16.81 -11.86
C SER A 73 -12.86 16.68 -12.12
N GLY A 74 -12.24 17.78 -12.58
CA GLY A 74 -10.79 17.83 -12.77
C GLY A 74 -10.03 17.59 -11.46
N HIS A 75 -10.43 18.25 -10.38
CA HIS A 75 -9.80 18.09 -9.06
C HIS A 75 -10.14 16.74 -8.42
N GLY A 76 -11.37 16.24 -8.59
CA GLY A 76 -11.77 14.91 -8.12
C GLY A 76 -10.88 13.81 -8.68
N ARG A 77 -10.65 13.80 -10.00
CA ARG A 77 -9.71 12.86 -10.63
C ARG A 77 -8.27 13.02 -10.13
N VAL A 78 -7.79 14.24 -9.87
CA VAL A 78 -6.44 14.43 -9.32
C VAL A 78 -6.36 13.91 -7.88
N MET A 79 -7.36 14.18 -7.04
CA MET A 79 -7.41 13.69 -5.65
C MET A 79 -7.43 12.17 -5.58
N ILE A 80 -8.27 11.51 -6.39
CA ILE A 80 -8.29 10.04 -6.47
C ILE A 80 -6.92 9.52 -6.91
N GLY A 81 -6.29 10.16 -7.89
CA GLY A 81 -4.96 9.75 -8.35
C GLY A 81 -3.88 9.88 -7.28
N ILE A 82 -3.93 10.94 -6.47
CA ILE A 82 -3.04 11.11 -5.31
C ILE A 82 -3.27 10.01 -4.27
N LEU A 83 -4.54 9.71 -3.96
CA LEU A 83 -4.89 8.63 -3.02
C LEU A 83 -4.38 7.27 -3.49
N LEU A 84 -4.49 6.97 -4.79
CA LEU A 84 -3.94 5.74 -5.36
C LEU A 84 -2.42 5.65 -5.20
N VAL A 85 -1.71 6.77 -5.36
CA VAL A 85 -0.26 6.84 -5.15
C VAL A 85 0.10 6.64 -3.67
N GLN A 86 -0.69 7.20 -2.75
CA GLN A 86 -0.53 6.99 -1.31
C GLN A 86 -0.72 5.51 -0.94
N ASP A 87 -1.81 4.89 -1.39
CA ASP A 87 -2.13 3.49 -1.11
C ASP A 87 -1.05 2.56 -1.68
N LEU A 88 -0.53 2.84 -2.88
CA LEU A 88 0.59 2.06 -3.45
C LEU A 88 1.90 2.27 -2.69
N SER A 89 2.13 3.47 -2.16
CA SER A 89 3.33 3.79 -1.37
C SER A 89 3.32 3.16 0.02
N LEU A 90 2.15 2.73 0.51
CA LEU A 90 2.01 2.10 1.82
C LEU A 90 2.82 0.79 1.92
N VAL A 91 2.82 -0.02 0.86
CA VAL A 91 3.55 -1.30 0.81
C VAL A 91 5.07 -1.11 1.04
N PRO A 92 5.81 -0.30 0.26
CA PRO A 92 7.23 -0.10 0.51
C PRO A 92 7.49 0.59 1.86
N LEU A 93 6.62 1.49 2.32
CA LEU A 93 6.73 2.11 3.65
C LEU A 93 6.66 1.07 4.79
N MET A 94 5.70 0.14 4.73
CA MET A 94 5.53 -0.92 5.73
C MET A 94 6.72 -1.89 5.80
N ILE A 95 7.57 -1.89 4.78
CA ILE A 95 8.75 -2.75 4.69
C ILE A 95 9.99 -1.99 5.15
N ILE A 96 10.18 -0.77 4.67
CA ILE A 96 11.37 0.04 4.91
C ILE A 96 11.41 0.50 6.38
N LEU A 97 10.28 0.96 6.93
CA LEU A 97 10.27 1.55 8.28
C LEU A 97 10.68 0.56 9.38
N PRO A 98 10.16 -0.69 9.44
CA PRO A 98 10.64 -1.68 10.41
C PRO A 98 12.11 -2.04 10.20
N ALA A 99 12.55 -2.20 8.95
CA ALA A 99 13.94 -2.53 8.63
C ALA A 99 14.93 -1.43 9.07
N MET A 100 14.50 -0.16 9.11
CA MET A 100 15.32 0.94 9.64
C MET A 100 15.50 0.88 11.16
N GLY A 101 14.58 0.25 11.90
CA GLY A 101 14.66 0.12 13.35
C GLY A 101 15.58 -0.99 13.85
N GLU A 102 15.83 -2.01 13.02
CA GLU A 102 16.65 -3.16 13.39
C GLU A 102 18.16 -2.95 13.17
N VAL A 103 18.55 -1.91 12.42
CA VAL A 103 19.92 -1.76 11.93
C VAL A 103 20.68 -0.64 12.66
N GLY A 104 21.37 -1.01 13.73
CA GLY A 104 22.38 -0.16 14.39
C GLY A 104 23.77 -0.38 13.80
N GLY A 105 24.17 0.41 12.81
CA GLY A 105 25.60 0.56 12.44
C GLY A 105 25.93 0.53 10.95
N GLU A 106 25.45 -0.45 10.19
CA GLU A 106 25.68 -0.57 8.74
C GLU A 106 24.37 -0.68 7.95
N LEU A 107 23.81 0.46 7.56
CA LEU A 107 22.44 0.55 7.03
C LEU A 107 22.27 -0.05 5.64
N TRP A 108 23.29 0.01 4.78
CA TRP A 108 23.12 -0.15 3.33
C TRP A 108 22.92 -1.60 2.88
N LEU A 109 23.68 -2.55 3.45
CA LEU A 109 23.59 -3.95 3.05
C LEU A 109 22.30 -4.64 3.56
N PRO A 110 21.90 -4.50 4.85
CA PRO A 110 20.66 -5.06 5.35
C PRO A 110 19.42 -4.41 4.71
N LEU A 111 19.45 -3.10 4.47
CA LEU A 111 18.37 -2.39 3.79
C LEU A 111 18.23 -2.86 2.33
N GLY A 112 19.34 -3.04 1.61
CA GLY A 112 19.33 -3.57 0.26
C GLY A 112 18.73 -4.98 0.17
N ILE A 113 19.07 -5.84 1.14
CA ILE A 113 18.49 -7.19 1.25
C ILE A 113 16.99 -7.13 1.57
N ALA A 114 16.57 -6.25 2.49
CA ALA A 114 15.16 -6.07 2.85
C ALA A 114 14.32 -5.58 1.65
N ILE A 115 14.82 -4.59 0.92
CA ILE A 115 14.19 -4.08 -0.31
C ILE A 115 14.13 -5.19 -1.37
N LEU A 116 15.20 -5.96 -1.57
CA LEU A 116 15.20 -7.05 -2.53
C LEU A 116 14.17 -8.13 -2.17
N LYS A 117 14.12 -8.56 -0.90
CA LYS A 117 13.12 -9.53 -0.41
C LYS A 117 11.70 -9.02 -0.64
N ALA A 118 11.46 -7.74 -0.37
CA ALA A 118 10.17 -7.10 -0.61
C ALA A 118 9.77 -7.08 -2.08
N VAL A 119 10.67 -6.63 -2.97
CA VAL A 119 10.40 -6.59 -4.41
C VAL A 119 10.13 -7.99 -4.96
N VAL A 120 10.92 -8.99 -4.54
CA VAL A 120 10.72 -10.39 -4.94
C VAL A 120 9.37 -10.91 -4.42
N PHE A 121 9.04 -10.67 -3.15
CA PHE A 121 7.76 -11.08 -2.57
C PHE A 121 6.57 -10.45 -3.30
N ILE A 122 6.60 -9.14 -3.52
CA ILE A 122 5.55 -8.41 -4.26
C ILE A 122 5.41 -8.97 -5.68
N ALA A 123 6.52 -9.20 -6.39
CA ALA A 123 6.49 -9.74 -7.75
C ALA A 123 5.86 -11.15 -7.78
N VAL A 124 6.25 -12.04 -6.86
CA VAL A 124 5.68 -13.39 -6.74
C VAL A 124 4.18 -13.32 -6.44
N MET A 125 3.79 -12.51 -5.47
CA MET A 125 2.39 -12.34 -5.08
C MET A 125 1.54 -11.74 -6.20
N LEU A 126 2.06 -10.77 -6.96
CA LEU A 126 1.37 -10.23 -8.13
C LEU A 126 1.16 -11.29 -9.22
N VAL A 127 2.17 -12.11 -9.51
CA VAL A 127 2.02 -13.19 -10.50
C VAL A 127 0.96 -14.21 -10.04
N LEU A 128 1.00 -14.60 -8.76
CA LEU A 128 -0.01 -15.49 -8.17
C LEU A 128 -1.41 -14.86 -8.15
N GLY A 129 -1.51 -13.56 -7.88
CA GLY A 129 -2.76 -12.82 -7.87
C GLY A 129 -3.38 -12.67 -9.26
N ILE A 130 -2.55 -12.40 -10.28
CA ILE A 130 -3.02 -12.17 -11.65
C ILE A 130 -3.38 -13.49 -12.36
N TRP A 131 -2.63 -14.57 -12.11
CA TRP A 131 -2.85 -15.85 -12.82
C TRP A 131 -3.48 -16.93 -11.95
N GLY A 132 -3.06 -17.05 -10.70
CA GLY A 132 -3.56 -18.06 -9.77
C GLY A 132 -4.96 -17.75 -9.26
N LEU A 133 -5.21 -16.50 -8.87
CA LEU A 133 -6.50 -16.09 -8.28
C LEU A 133 -7.68 -16.30 -9.24
N PRO A 134 -7.65 -15.86 -10.52
CA PRO A 134 -8.78 -16.05 -11.43
C PRO A 134 -9.05 -17.52 -11.71
N TRP A 135 -8.00 -18.34 -11.80
CA TRP A 135 -8.13 -19.79 -12.00
C TRP A 135 -8.76 -20.49 -10.78
N LEU A 136 -8.30 -20.14 -9.57
CA LEU A 136 -8.80 -20.73 -8.33
C LEU A 136 -10.24 -20.27 -8.05
N LEU A 137 -10.50 -18.97 -8.16
CA LEU A 137 -11.84 -18.41 -7.95
C LEU A 137 -12.81 -18.87 -9.04
N GLY A 138 -12.37 -19.06 -10.28
CA GLY A 138 -13.20 -19.65 -11.34
C GLY A 138 -13.62 -21.09 -11.03
N ARG A 139 -12.73 -21.88 -10.41
CA ARG A 139 -13.05 -23.25 -9.96
C ARG A 139 -14.05 -23.27 -8.80
N VAL A 140 -13.88 -22.38 -7.82
CA VAL A 140 -14.74 -22.32 -6.62
C VAL A 140 -16.10 -21.69 -6.94
N ALA A 141 -16.13 -20.65 -7.77
CA ALA A 141 -17.37 -20.00 -8.20
C ALA A 141 -18.27 -20.95 -9.02
N GLY A 142 -17.68 -21.91 -9.74
CA GLY A 142 -18.43 -22.98 -10.42
C GLY A 142 -19.21 -23.90 -9.47
N GLY A 143 -18.87 -23.94 -8.18
CA GLY A 143 -19.57 -24.71 -7.15
C GLY A 143 -20.81 -24.04 -6.57
N GLY A 144 -21.09 -22.77 -6.90
CA GLY A 144 -22.36 -22.10 -6.58
C GLY A 144 -22.59 -21.71 -5.11
N SER A 145 -21.71 -22.07 -4.16
CA SER A 145 -21.90 -21.70 -2.75
C SER A 145 -21.09 -20.46 -2.35
N ARG A 146 -21.80 -19.47 -1.83
CA ARG A 146 -21.22 -18.19 -1.39
C ARG A 146 -20.26 -18.36 -0.20
N GLU A 147 -20.51 -19.38 0.62
CA GLU A 147 -19.69 -19.73 1.78
C GLU A 147 -18.32 -20.28 1.39
N LEU A 148 -18.24 -21.18 0.40
CA LEU A 148 -16.95 -21.69 -0.10
C LEU A 148 -16.12 -20.57 -0.74
N PHE A 149 -16.77 -19.66 -1.45
CA PHE A 149 -16.10 -18.49 -2.02
C PHE A 149 -15.49 -17.61 -0.92
N LEU A 150 -16.27 -17.25 0.10
CA LEU A 150 -15.79 -16.46 1.23
C LEU A 150 -14.64 -17.15 1.98
N LEU A 151 -14.79 -18.45 2.29
CA LEU A 151 -13.74 -19.23 2.95
C LEU A 151 -12.46 -19.27 2.12
N THR A 152 -12.57 -19.41 0.80
CA THR A 152 -11.42 -19.42 -0.09
C THR A 152 -10.70 -18.08 -0.09
N VAL A 153 -11.43 -16.97 -0.17
CA VAL A 153 -10.84 -15.61 -0.13
C VAL A 153 -10.14 -15.37 1.21
N VAL A 154 -10.77 -15.71 2.33
CA VAL A 154 -10.17 -15.57 3.66
C VAL A 154 -8.93 -16.46 3.80
N ALA A 155 -8.99 -17.71 3.35
CA ALA A 155 -7.86 -18.62 3.37
C ALA A 155 -6.69 -18.10 2.53
N LEU A 156 -6.97 -17.53 1.34
CA LEU A 156 -5.95 -16.91 0.50
C LEU A 156 -5.29 -15.72 1.20
N CYS A 157 -6.06 -14.83 1.82
CA CYS A 157 -5.50 -13.72 2.61
C CYS A 157 -4.60 -14.21 3.75
N LEU A 158 -4.99 -15.30 4.43
CA LEU A 158 -4.17 -15.89 5.50
C LEU A 158 -2.89 -16.53 4.97
N VAL A 159 -2.96 -17.25 3.85
CA VAL A 159 -1.79 -17.84 3.18
C VAL A 159 -0.83 -16.75 2.73
N ALA A 160 -1.36 -15.66 2.16
CA ALA A 160 -0.58 -14.49 1.76
C ALA A 160 0.12 -13.81 2.95
N ALA A 161 -0.61 -13.60 4.05
CA ALA A 161 -0.07 -13.04 5.29
C ALA A 161 1.03 -13.92 5.92
N LEU A 162 0.80 -15.24 5.97
CA LEU A 162 1.79 -16.21 6.45
C LEU A 162 3.01 -16.25 5.53
N GLY A 163 2.81 -16.22 4.21
CA GLY A 163 3.88 -16.15 3.23
C GLY A 163 4.78 -14.92 3.44
N ALA A 164 4.18 -13.74 3.68
CA ALA A 164 4.92 -12.53 4.00
C ALA A 164 5.74 -12.69 5.29
N TYR A 165 5.14 -13.25 6.34
CA TYR A 165 5.82 -13.50 7.60
C TYR A 165 7.06 -14.42 7.42
N PHE A 166 6.92 -15.52 6.66
CA PHE A 166 8.06 -16.40 6.35
C PHE A 166 9.16 -15.72 5.52
N PHE A 167 8.80 -14.75 4.68
CA PHE A 167 9.76 -13.92 3.95
C PHE A 167 10.45 -12.85 4.82
N GLY A 168 10.07 -12.73 6.10
CA GLY A 168 10.58 -11.70 7.01
C GLY A 168 9.93 -10.32 6.79
N LEU A 169 8.74 -10.29 6.19
CA LEU A 169 7.92 -9.09 6.01
C LEU A 169 6.78 -9.08 7.02
N SER A 170 6.15 -7.93 7.22
CA SER A 170 4.95 -7.84 8.05
C SER A 170 3.80 -8.65 7.44
N ALA A 171 3.08 -9.40 8.28
CA ALA A 171 1.87 -10.12 7.86
C ALA A 171 0.82 -9.18 7.23
N ALA A 172 0.80 -7.90 7.64
CA ALA A 172 -0.07 -6.90 7.06
C ALA A 172 0.24 -6.62 5.58
N VAL A 173 1.52 -6.67 5.18
CA VAL A 173 1.92 -6.50 3.78
C VAL A 173 1.42 -7.69 2.94
N GLY A 174 1.54 -8.91 3.46
CA GLY A 174 1.02 -10.10 2.79
C GLY A 174 -0.50 -10.09 2.64
N ALA A 175 -1.23 -9.67 3.68
CA ALA A 175 -2.70 -9.59 3.62
C ALA A 175 -3.22 -8.48 2.69
N PHE A 176 -2.43 -7.44 2.45
CA PHE A 176 -2.82 -6.30 1.61
C PHE A 176 -2.71 -6.59 0.11
N ILE A 177 -1.70 -7.37 -0.29
CA ILE A 177 -1.39 -7.75 -1.69
C ILE A 177 -2.32 -8.88 -2.15
#